data_AF-A0A258CMQ2-F1
#
_entry.id   AF-A0A258CMQ2-F1
#
_cell.length_a   1.000
_cell.length_b   1.000
_cell.length_c   1.000
_cell.angle_alpha   90.00
_cell.angle_beta   90.00
_cell.angle_gamma   90.00
#
_symmetry.space_group_name_H-M   'P 1'
#
loop_
_entity.id
_entity.type
_entity.pdbx_description
1 polymer ?
#
loop_
_entity_poly.entity_id
_entity_poly.type
_entity_poly.pdbx_seq_one_letter_code
_entity_poly.pdbx_strand_id
1 'polypeptide(L)'
;MSALADRGRAEPARRGGLRISYAALKRGALWLLTASSGLALIEPSPYEVVFLLAVFVFAITGIRFSQKLLPLALLLLLYNIGGTFS
;
A
#
# COMPACT_ATOMS: atom_id res chain seq x y z
N MET A 1 40.86 17.54 40.04
CA MET A 1 40.59 16.40 39.14
C MET A 1 39.15 15.95 39.32
N SER A 2 38.21 16.27 38.42
CA SER A 2 36.91 15.57 38.25
C SER A 2 36.00 16.31 37.25
N ALA A 3 36.46 16.49 36.01
CA ALA A 3 35.64 17.06 34.93
C ALA A 3 35.64 16.19 33.67
N LEU A 4 35.95 14.89 33.82
CA LEU A 4 36.17 13.96 32.70
C LEU A 4 35.32 12.67 32.78
N ALA A 5 34.39 12.56 33.73
CA ALA A 5 33.67 11.32 33.97
C ALA A 5 32.29 11.21 33.28
N ASP A 6 31.87 12.21 32.50
CA ASP A 6 30.53 12.22 31.90
C ASP A 6 30.56 12.37 30.36
N ARG A 7 31.36 11.52 29.71
CA ARG A 7 31.35 11.37 28.24
C ARG A 7 31.55 9.91 27.87
N GLY A 8 30.52 9.08 28.06
CA GLY A 8 30.70 7.66 27.74
C GLY A 8 29.47 6.76 27.73
N ARG A 9 28.26 7.24 28.05
CA ARG A 9 27.06 6.47 27.69
C ARG A 9 26.69 6.79 26.25
N ALA A 10 27.46 6.21 25.32
CA ALA A 10 26.96 6.00 23.97
C ALA A 10 25.67 5.17 24.12
N GLU A 11 24.53 5.80 23.88
CA GLU A 11 23.27 5.07 23.73
C GLU A 11 23.51 3.97 22.69
N PRO A 12 23.14 2.71 22.98
CA PRO A 12 23.22 1.66 21.98
C PRO A 12 22.31 2.11 20.83
N ALA A 13 22.93 2.44 19.70
CA ALA A 13 22.25 2.77 18.46
C ALA A 13 21.19 1.69 18.24
N ARG A 14 19.92 2.07 18.46
CA ARG A 14 18.78 1.18 18.43
C ARG A 14 18.68 0.72 16.98
N ARG A 15 19.34 -0.40 16.65
CA ARG A 15 19.17 -1.15 15.41
C ARG A 15 17.76 -1.72 15.44
N GLY A 16 16.78 -0.84 15.31
CA GLY A 16 15.39 -1.19 15.10
C GLY A 16 15.34 -1.85 13.75
N GLY A 17 15.30 -3.18 13.73
CA GLY A 17 15.02 -3.91 12.50
C GLY A 17 13.78 -3.31 11.83
N LEU A 18 13.83 -3.15 10.52
CA LEU A 18 12.77 -2.53 9.73
C LEU A 18 11.54 -3.46 9.74
N ARG A 19 10.78 -3.43 10.83
CA ARG A 19 9.53 -4.20 10.98
C ARG A 19 8.45 -3.45 10.21
N ILE A 20 8.37 -3.73 8.91
CA ILE A 20 7.31 -3.19 8.07
C ILE A 20 6.00 -3.83 8.51
N SER A 21 5.05 -3.01 8.96
CA SER A 21 3.71 -3.49 9.28
C SER A 21 2.91 -3.75 8.00
N TYR A 22 2.02 -4.73 8.02
CA TYR A 22 1.09 -4.98 6.91
C TYR A 22 0.25 -3.74 6.55
N ALA A 23 -0.03 -2.88 7.54
CA ALA A 23 -0.71 -1.62 7.33
C ALA A 23 0.14 -0.62 6.53
N ALA A 24 1.44 -0.52 6.83
CA ALA A 24 2.37 0.33 6.08
C ALA A 24 2.54 -0.16 4.64
N LEU A 25 2.63 -1.48 4.43
CA LEU A 25 2.74 -2.07 3.10
C LEU A 25 1.51 -1.80 2.23
N LYS A 26 0.30 -2.04 2.77
CA LYS A 26 -0.95 -1.72 2.08
C LYS A 26 -1.07 -0.24 1.74
N ARG A 27 -0.70 0.65 2.67
CA ARG A 27 -0.76 2.09 2.47
C ARG A 27 0.25 2.55 1.41
N GLY A 28 1.45 2.00 1.43
CA GLY A 28 2.47 2.28 0.42
C GLY A 28 2.04 1.84 -0.98
N ALA A 29 1.45 0.65 -1.10
CA ALA A 29 0.93 0.14 -2.37
C ALA A 29 -0.20 1.04 -2.93
N LEU A 30 -1.16 1.43 -2.08
CA LEU A 30 -2.24 2.35 -2.49
C LEU A 30 -1.71 3.73 -2.85
N TRP A 31 -0.73 4.25 -2.11
CA TRP A 31 -0.13 5.54 -2.40
C TRP A 31 0.57 5.54 -3.76
N LEU A 32 1.36 4.49 -4.03
CA LEU A 32 2.06 4.34 -5.31
C LEU A 32 1.07 4.21 -6.46
N LEU A 33 0.00 3.42 -6.28
CA LEU A 33 -1.06 3.27 -7.28
C LEU A 33 -1.65 4.63 -7.64
N THR A 34 -2.13 5.37 -6.65
CA THR A 34 -2.73 6.70 -6.85
C THR A 34 -1.74 7.69 -7.48
N ALA A 35 -0.47 7.68 -7.06
CA ALA A 35 0.55 8.54 -7.63
C ALA A 35 0.84 8.23 -9.11
N SER A 36 0.75 6.94 -9.49
CA SER A 36 0.98 6.48 -10.87
C SER A 36 -0.26 6.58 -11.77
N SER A 37 -1.47 6.71 -11.23
CA SER A 37 -2.73 6.67 -12.00
C SER A 37 -2.85 7.69 -13.12
N GLY A 38 -2.19 8.85 -13.00
CA GLY A 38 -2.20 9.89 -14.05
C GLY A 38 -1.16 9.69 -15.15
N LEU A 39 -0.26 8.70 -15.02
CA LEU A 39 0.84 8.47 -15.93
C LEU A 39 0.45 7.43 -16.98
N ALA A 40 -0.33 7.83 -17.99
CA ALA A 40 -0.76 6.98 -19.10
C ALA A 40 -0.05 7.32 -20.43
N LEU A 41 1.22 7.74 -20.36
CA LEU A 41 1.95 8.30 -21.52
C LEU A 41 2.66 7.24 -22.38
N ILE A 42 2.89 6.04 -21.85
CA ILE A 42 3.67 4.96 -22.48
C ILE A 42 2.90 3.67 -22.23
N GLU A 43 2.75 2.81 -23.25
CA GLU A 43 2.08 1.52 -23.13
C GLU A 43 3.11 0.38 -22.99
N PRO A 44 2.96 -0.55 -22.02
CA PRO A 44 1.96 -0.53 -20.94
C PRO A 44 2.21 0.60 -19.94
N SER A 45 1.11 1.15 -19.44
CA SER A 45 1.12 2.31 -18.57
C SER A 45 1.65 1.96 -17.17
N PRO A 46 2.45 2.84 -16.55
CA PRO A 46 2.97 2.66 -15.20
C PRO A 46 1.93 2.19 -14.18
N TYR A 47 0.68 2.68 -14.26
CA TYR A 47 -0.36 2.30 -13.30
C TYR A 47 -0.82 0.84 -13.43
N GLU A 48 -0.73 0.21 -14.61
CA GLU A 48 -1.14 -1.19 -14.81
C GLU A 48 -0.25 -2.12 -13.99
N VAL A 49 1.06 -1.88 -14.02
CA VAL A 49 2.04 -2.65 -13.24
C VAL A 49 1.83 -2.44 -11.74
N VAL A 50 1.63 -1.19 -11.33
CA VAL A 50 1.42 -0.84 -9.92
C VAL A 50 0.07 -1.38 -9.41
N PHE A 51 -0.95 -1.43 -10.26
CA PHE A 51 -2.24 -2.01 -9.93
C PHE A 51 -2.11 -3.50 -9.62
N LEU A 52 -1.40 -4.26 -10.47
CA LEU A 52 -1.13 -5.69 -10.21
C LEU A 52 -0.35 -5.90 -8.91
N LEU A 53 0.64 -5.05 -8.63
CA LEU A 53 1.37 -5.07 -7.36
C LEU A 53 0.44 -4.82 -6.18
N ALA A 54 -0.46 -3.84 -6.28
CA ALA A 54 -1.43 -3.55 -5.23
C ALA A 54 -2.37 -4.73 -4.99
N VAL A 55 -2.90 -5.35 -6.05
CA VAL A 55 -3.72 -6.58 -5.94
C VAL A 55 -2.94 -7.68 -5.24
N PHE A 56 -1.67 -7.92 -5.62
CA PHE A 56 -0.82 -8.93 -5.00
C PHE A 56 -0.61 -8.67 -3.50
N VAL A 57 -0.26 -7.43 -3.12
CA VAL A 57 -0.09 -7.02 -1.71
C VAL A 57 -1.38 -7.26 -0.92
N PHE A 58 -2.53 -6.87 -1.46
CA PHE A 58 -3.82 -7.03 -0.80
C PHE A 58 -4.28 -8.49 -0.71
N ALA A 59 -3.93 -9.32 -1.71
CA ALA A 59 -4.21 -10.75 -1.71
C ALA A 59 -3.44 -11.47 -0.58
N ILE A 60 -2.13 -11.20 -0.42
CA ILE A 60 -1.31 -11.86 0.61
C ILE A 60 -1.49 -11.27 2.01
N THR A 61 -1.83 -9.98 2.14
CA THR A 61 -2.02 -9.33 3.45
C THR A 61 -3.47 -9.34 3.94
N GLY A 62 -4.39 -9.81 3.11
CA GLY A 62 -5.83 -9.91 3.38
C GLY A 62 -6.59 -8.62 3.08
N ILE A 63 -7.74 -8.80 2.43
CA ILE A 63 -8.66 -7.72 2.08
C ILE A 63 -9.81 -7.68 3.09
N ARG A 64 -10.03 -6.52 3.70
CA ARG A 64 -11.15 -6.25 4.61
C ARG A 64 -12.05 -5.24 3.94
N PHE A 65 -13.16 -5.69 3.35
CA PHE A 65 -14.17 -4.78 2.81
C PHE A 65 -15.11 -4.33 3.92
N SER A 66 -15.40 -3.03 3.95
CA SER A 66 -16.46 -2.49 4.82
C SER A 66 -17.82 -2.85 4.21
N GLN A 67 -18.78 -3.28 5.02
CA GLN A 67 -20.17 -3.51 4.58
C GLN A 67 -20.81 -2.28 3.90
N LYS A 68 -20.33 -1.07 4.22
CA LYS A 68 -20.78 0.17 3.57
C LYS A 68 -20.46 0.22 2.08
N LEU A 69 -19.50 -0.58 1.61
CA LEU A 69 -19.12 -0.67 0.19
C LEU A 69 -19.96 -1.69 -0.58
N LEU A 70 -20.79 -2.51 0.10
CA LEU A 70 -21.62 -3.52 -0.57
C LEU A 70 -22.55 -2.93 -1.63
N PRO A 71 -23.28 -1.83 -1.38
CA PRO A 71 -24.16 -1.25 -2.41
C PRO A 71 -23.36 -0.90 -3.67
N LEU A 72 -22.25 -0.18 -3.52
CA LEU A 72 -21.36 0.19 -4.62
C LEU A 72 -20.84 -1.04 -5.37
N ALA A 73 -20.37 -2.06 -4.65
CA ALA A 73 -19.83 -3.28 -5.24
C ALA A 73 -20.90 -4.03 -6.07
N LEU A 74 -22.14 -4.11 -5.58
CA LEU A 74 -23.25 -4.74 -6.30
C LEU A 74 -23.63 -3.97 -7.55
N LEU A 75 -23.73 -2.64 -7.46
CA LEU A 75 -23.98 -1.77 -8.60
C LEU A 75 -22.88 -1.91 -9.67
N LEU A 76 -21.61 -1.92 -9.25
CA LEU A 76 -20.48 -2.08 -10.14
C LEU A 76 -20.48 -3.47 -10.80
N LEU A 77 -20.79 -4.52 -10.03
CA LEU A 77 -20.92 -5.89 -10.56
C LEU A 77 -22.03 -5.96 -11.60
N LEU A 78 -23.21 -5.40 -11.31
CA LEU A 78 -24.33 -5.40 -12.24
C LEU A 78 -24.02 -4.62 -13.52
N TYR A 79 -23.34 -3.48 -13.40
CA TYR A 79 -22.86 -2.69 -14.54
C TYR A 79 -21.90 -3.49 -15.42
N ASN A 80 -20.92 -4.18 -14.82
CA ASN A 80 -19.97 -5.01 -15.57
C ASN A 80 -20.66 -6.20 -16.24
N ILE A 81 -21.59 -6.86 -15.54
CA ILE A 81 -22.40 -7.94 -16.13
C ILE A 81 -23.19 -7.43 -17.34
N GLY A 82 -23.89 -6.29 -17.19
CA GLY A 82 -24.60 -5.66 -18.30
C GLY A 82 -23.68 -5.34 -19.48
N GLY A 83 -22.49 -4.81 -19.22
CA GLY A 83 -21.49 -4.52 -20.24
C GLY A 83 -20.95 -5.76 -20.95
N THR A 84 -20.85 -6.92 -20.28
CA THR A 84 -20.42 -8.17 -20.92
C THR A 84 -21.48 -8.80 -21.82
N PHE A 85 -22.76 -8.46 -21.63
CA PHE A 85 -23.88 -9.00 -22.40
C PHE A 85 -24.40 -8.06 -23.50
N SER A 86 -23.79 -6.87 -23.66
CA SER A 86 -24.20 -5.84 -24.64
C SER A 86 -23.31 -5.76 -25.87
#